data_AF-A0A930JWG8-F1
#
_entry.id   AF-A0A930JWG8-F1
#
_cell.length_a   1.000
_cell.length_b   1.000
_cell.length_c   1.000
_cell.angle_alpha   90.00
_cell.angle_beta   90.00
_cell.angle_gamma   90.00
#
_symmetry.space_group_name_H-M   'P 1'
#
loop_
_entity.id
_entity.type
_entity.pdbx_description
1 polymer ?
#
loop_
_entity_poly.entity_id
_entity_poly.type
_entity_poly.pdbx_seq_one_letter_code
_entity_poly.pdbx_strand_id
1 'polypeptide(L)'
;MKRVKVVDALVSTDYGKNITVMGWVRSHRSSKAVDFIALNDGSTIKNIQVVVSPEVMDAEQLKSITTGACIRATGTLVESQGAGQSVEVQAQEIEIYGLCPSDYPMQKKGQSFEYMRQYAHMRLRTNTFGAVFRIRHNMAIAVHRYFHEHGFYYFHTPIITASDAEGAGEMFQVTTLDLDRVAKSGTVEYEKDFFGKKTSLTVSGQLEGELGATALGAVYTFGPTFRAENSNTPRHLAEFWMIEPEVAFMEQEELMDLEEDFIKYCVNWALTNCKDDLEFLNNMIDKSLIETLESVVKESFVRLTYTEGIKILEEAVKAGRKFEFPVKGWGMDLSSEHERYLV
;
A
#
# COMPACT_ATOMS: atom_id res chain seq x y z
N MET A 1 4.10 31.34 -13.24
CA MET A 1 3.00 30.49 -13.75
C MET A 1 2.55 29.51 -12.67
N LYS A 2 1.29 29.05 -12.71
CA LYS A 2 0.81 28.01 -11.78
C LYS A 2 1.41 26.66 -12.19
N ARG A 3 1.79 25.84 -11.21
CA ARG A 3 2.26 24.46 -11.45
C ARG A 3 1.16 23.62 -12.11
N VAL A 4 1.55 22.83 -13.10
CA VAL A 4 0.79 21.71 -13.68
C VAL A 4 1.37 20.40 -13.13
N LYS A 5 0.53 19.47 -12.67
CA LYS A 5 1.02 18.15 -12.22
C LYS A 5 1.47 17.33 -13.42
N VAL A 6 2.40 16.41 -13.20
CA VAL A 6 2.90 15.53 -14.27
C VAL A 6 1.76 14.71 -14.88
N VAL A 7 0.88 14.14 -14.06
CA VAL A 7 -0.28 13.36 -14.55
C VAL A 7 -1.19 14.18 -15.48
N ASP A 8 -1.43 15.45 -15.16
CA ASP A 8 -2.28 16.34 -15.97
C ASP A 8 -1.58 16.78 -17.26
N ALA A 9 -0.27 17.06 -17.17
CA ALA A 9 0.52 17.46 -18.33
C ALA A 9 0.61 16.35 -19.38
N LEU A 10 0.72 15.09 -18.97
CA LEU A 10 0.87 13.93 -19.86
C LEU A 10 -0.36 13.65 -20.74
N VAL A 11 -1.55 14.09 -20.32
CA VAL A 11 -2.81 13.93 -21.05
C VAL A 11 -3.26 15.22 -21.73
N SER A 12 -2.51 16.31 -21.58
CA SER A 12 -2.85 17.61 -22.14
C SER A 12 -2.60 17.67 -23.64
N THR A 13 -3.55 18.23 -24.38
CA THR A 13 -3.44 18.53 -25.82
C THR A 13 -3.28 20.02 -26.10
N ASP A 14 -3.00 20.82 -25.06
CA ASP A 14 -2.78 22.28 -25.16
C ASP A 14 -1.39 22.62 -25.68
N TYR A 15 -1.04 22.10 -26.86
CA TYR A 15 0.28 22.28 -27.47
C TYR A 15 0.59 23.75 -27.75
N GLY A 16 1.88 24.10 -27.65
CA GLY A 16 2.36 25.47 -27.84
C GLY A 16 2.13 26.39 -26.63
N LYS A 17 1.38 25.96 -25.61
CA LYS A 17 1.25 26.74 -24.37
C LYS A 17 2.46 26.53 -23.47
N ASN A 18 2.85 27.59 -22.79
CA ASN A 18 3.83 27.49 -21.72
C ASN A 18 3.18 26.90 -20.46
N ILE A 19 3.84 25.90 -19.88
CA ILE A 19 3.46 25.27 -18.61
C ILE A 19 4.65 25.28 -17.66
N THR A 20 4.37 25.19 -16.36
CA THR A 20 5.39 24.99 -15.33
C THR A 20 5.19 23.64 -14.68
N VAL A 21 6.18 22.76 -14.78
CA VAL A 21 6.23 21.46 -14.07
C VAL A 21 7.29 21.49 -12.98
N MET A 22 7.02 20.81 -11.87
CA MET A 22 7.89 20.79 -10.70
C MET A 22 7.96 19.37 -10.15
N GLY A 23 9.15 18.89 -9.79
CA GLY A 23 9.31 17.53 -9.28
C GLY A 23 10.76 17.17 -8.97
N TRP A 24 11.01 15.87 -8.91
CA TRP A 24 12.33 15.28 -8.69
C TRP A 24 12.82 14.57 -9.94
N VAL A 25 14.11 14.75 -10.22
CA VAL A 25 14.78 14.15 -11.37
C VAL A 25 14.91 12.64 -11.17
N ARG A 26 14.35 11.86 -12.09
CA ARG A 26 14.47 10.39 -12.15
C ARG A 26 15.69 9.94 -12.92
N SER A 27 16.01 10.68 -13.97
CA SER A 27 17.24 10.51 -14.72
C SER A 27 17.54 11.74 -15.54
N HIS A 28 18.82 11.97 -15.76
CA HIS A 28 19.32 13.00 -16.64
C HIS A 28 20.20 12.34 -17.70
N ARG A 29 19.93 12.61 -18.98
CA ARG A 29 20.72 12.13 -20.12
C ARG A 29 21.14 13.33 -20.97
N SER A 30 22.43 13.60 -21.03
CA SER A 30 23.00 14.64 -21.88
C SER A 30 23.32 14.09 -23.28
N SER A 31 23.07 14.89 -24.32
CA SER A 31 23.53 14.62 -25.68
C SER A 31 24.42 15.77 -26.17
N LYS A 32 24.91 15.71 -27.43
CA LYS A 32 25.69 16.82 -28.01
C LYS A 32 24.85 18.08 -28.26
N ALA A 33 23.54 17.93 -28.43
CA ALA A 33 22.65 19.00 -28.88
C ALA A 33 21.70 19.50 -27.79
N VAL A 34 21.15 18.60 -26.98
CA VAL A 34 20.17 18.88 -25.91
C VAL A 34 20.31 17.90 -24.76
N ASP A 35 19.81 18.29 -23.60
CA ASP A 35 19.73 17.46 -22.40
C ASP A 35 18.28 17.01 -22.15
N PHE A 36 18.13 15.76 -21.73
CA PHE A 36 16.84 15.14 -21.45
C PHE A 36 16.73 14.82 -19.97
N ILE A 37 15.83 15.51 -19.29
CA ILE A 37 15.53 15.30 -17.87
C ILE A 37 14.17 14.60 -17.76
N ALA A 38 14.17 13.40 -17.19
CA ALA A 38 12.93 12.72 -16.79
C ALA A 38 12.51 13.24 -15.41
N LEU A 39 11.42 14.00 -15.36
CA LEU A 39 10.90 14.62 -14.14
C LEU A 39 9.65 13.88 -13.65
N ASN A 40 9.58 13.65 -12.34
CA ASN A 40 8.41 13.01 -11.72
C ASN A 40 8.04 13.74 -10.43
N ASP A 41 6.75 13.86 -10.18
CA ASP A 41 6.21 14.55 -9.01
C ASP A 41 5.38 13.65 -8.10
N GLY A 42 5.40 12.33 -8.34
CA GLY A 42 4.66 11.32 -7.60
C GLY A 42 3.20 11.15 -8.00
N SER A 43 2.62 12.07 -8.80
CA SER A 43 1.20 12.03 -9.20
C SER A 43 0.84 10.83 -10.08
N THR A 44 1.84 10.28 -10.77
CA THR A 44 1.75 9.07 -11.59
C THR A 44 3.11 8.37 -11.58
N ILE A 45 3.15 7.12 -12.03
CA ILE A 45 4.39 6.40 -12.28
C ILE A 45 5.16 6.95 -13.50
N LYS A 46 4.45 7.57 -14.43
CA LYS A 46 5.02 8.11 -15.67
C LYS A 46 5.84 9.38 -15.38
N ASN A 47 6.85 9.62 -16.19
CA ASN A 47 7.68 10.81 -16.11
C ASN A 47 7.27 11.78 -17.22
N ILE A 48 7.37 13.08 -16.97
CA ILE A 48 7.38 14.06 -18.06
C ILE A 48 8.82 14.30 -18.49
N GLN A 49 9.06 14.30 -19.81
CA GLN A 49 10.35 14.65 -20.37
C GLN A 49 10.47 16.17 -20.45
N VAL A 50 11.54 16.71 -19.88
CA VAL A 50 11.96 18.10 -20.03
C VAL A 50 13.19 18.11 -20.92
N VAL A 51 13.09 18.77 -22.07
CA VAL A 51 14.16 18.94 -23.05
C VAL A 51 14.81 20.29 -22.84
N VAL A 52 16.13 20.32 -22.69
CA VAL A 52 16.88 21.53 -22.35
C VAL A 52 17.93 21.80 -23.41
N SER A 53 17.82 22.95 -24.07
CA SER A 53 18.84 23.43 -25.01
C SER A 53 20.00 24.10 -24.27
N PRO A 54 21.24 24.05 -24.80
CA PRO A 54 22.41 24.69 -24.20
C PRO A 54 22.27 26.21 -23.99
N GLU A 55 21.33 26.84 -24.68
CA GLU A 55 21.03 28.27 -24.56
C GLU A 55 20.24 28.62 -23.29
N VAL A 56 19.57 27.64 -22.67
CA VAL A 56 18.65 27.83 -21.54
C VAL A 56 19.38 27.85 -20.20
N MET A 57 20.42 27.04 -20.07
CA MET A 57 21.19 26.85 -18.83
C MET A 57 22.62 26.44 -19.17
N ASP A 58 23.58 26.92 -18.39
CA ASP A 58 24.98 26.57 -18.63
C ASP A 58 25.27 25.08 -18.35
N ALA A 59 26.30 24.56 -19.02
CA ALA A 59 26.63 23.15 -18.99
C ALA A 59 27.10 22.65 -17.62
N GLU A 60 27.66 23.50 -16.75
CA GLU A 60 28.07 23.10 -15.41
C GLU A 60 26.87 22.99 -14.47
N GLN A 61 25.95 23.95 -14.54
CA GLN A 61 24.67 23.89 -13.84
C GLN A 61 23.85 22.67 -14.27
N LEU A 62 23.76 22.38 -15.57
CA LEU A 62 23.07 21.18 -16.05
C LEU A 62 23.70 19.89 -15.50
N LYS A 63 25.03 19.78 -15.50
CA LYS A 63 25.72 18.61 -14.93
C LYS A 63 25.45 18.43 -13.43
N SER A 64 25.18 19.51 -12.70
CA SER A 64 24.83 19.44 -11.28
C SER A 64 23.43 18.86 -11.02
N ILE A 65 22.54 18.87 -12.02
CA ILE A 65 21.19 18.30 -11.93
C ILE A 65 21.28 16.77 -12.04
N THR A 66 21.42 16.11 -10.90
CA THR A 66 21.54 14.66 -10.79
C THR A 66 20.22 13.98 -10.36
N THR A 67 20.20 12.65 -10.36
CA THR A 67 19.06 11.87 -9.87
C THR A 67 18.71 12.27 -8.44
N GLY A 68 17.45 12.61 -8.19
CA GLY A 68 16.96 13.07 -6.90
C GLY A 68 16.99 14.59 -6.71
N ALA A 69 17.56 15.37 -7.64
CA ALA A 69 17.50 16.83 -7.60
C ALA A 69 16.06 17.32 -7.74
N CYS A 70 15.72 18.42 -7.06
CA CYS A 70 14.41 19.05 -7.13
C CYS A 70 14.48 20.30 -8.01
N ILE A 71 13.63 20.34 -9.04
CA ILE A 71 13.64 21.43 -10.02
C ILE A 71 12.22 21.91 -10.33
N ARG A 72 12.13 23.17 -10.75
CA ARG A 72 11.02 23.76 -11.49
C ARG A 72 11.48 23.97 -12.92
N ALA A 73 10.72 23.48 -13.89
CA ALA A 73 10.94 23.74 -15.31
C ALA A 73 9.71 24.45 -15.89
N THR A 74 9.92 25.61 -16.49
CA THR A 74 8.90 26.32 -17.28
C THR A 74 9.29 26.25 -18.74
N GLY A 75 8.34 25.90 -19.60
CA GLY A 75 8.61 25.74 -21.02
C GLY A 75 7.36 25.43 -21.83
N THR A 76 7.53 25.28 -23.13
CA THR A 76 6.44 25.01 -24.07
C THR A 76 6.10 23.53 -24.09
N LEU A 77 4.82 23.20 -23.88
CA LEU A 77 4.32 21.83 -24.05
C LEU A 77 4.21 21.51 -25.55
N VAL A 78 4.85 20.43 -25.99
CA VAL A 78 4.83 19.98 -27.39
C VAL A 78 4.59 18.48 -27.47
N GLU A 79 4.15 18.01 -28.64
CA GLU A 79 4.14 16.59 -28.95
C GLU A 79 5.57 16.05 -28.98
N SER A 80 5.82 14.96 -28.26
CA SER A 80 7.15 14.36 -28.26
C SER A 80 7.42 13.63 -29.57
N GLN A 81 8.62 13.81 -30.10
CA GLN A 81 9.10 13.05 -31.26
C GLN A 81 9.69 11.69 -30.87
N GLY A 82 9.82 11.40 -29.56
CA GLY A 82 10.43 10.18 -29.05
C GLY A 82 9.41 9.06 -28.82
N ALA A 83 9.80 7.82 -29.13
CA ALA A 83 9.00 6.64 -28.80
C ALA A 83 8.87 6.47 -27.28
N GLY A 84 7.65 6.28 -26.78
CA GLY A 84 7.37 5.99 -25.36
C GLY A 84 6.84 7.15 -24.53
N GLN A 85 6.68 8.35 -25.11
CA GLN A 85 5.98 9.47 -24.49
C GLN A 85 5.13 10.23 -25.53
N SER A 86 3.97 10.73 -25.12
CA SER A 86 3.08 11.53 -26.00
C SER A 86 3.50 13.00 -26.07
N VAL A 87 4.04 13.52 -24.98
CA VAL A 87 4.34 14.95 -24.81
C VAL A 87 5.66 15.17 -24.10
N GLU A 88 6.24 16.35 -24.31
CA GLU A 88 7.43 16.82 -23.62
C GLU A 88 7.38 18.34 -23.42
N VAL A 89 8.23 18.85 -22.52
CA VAL A 89 8.37 20.28 -22.24
C VAL A 89 9.69 20.77 -22.79
N GLN A 90 9.64 21.67 -23.77
CA GLN A 90 10.80 22.41 -24.27
C GLN A 90 11.12 23.53 -23.29
N ALA A 91 12.11 23.32 -22.42
CA ALA A 91 12.43 24.22 -21.32
C ALA A 91 12.86 25.60 -21.83
N GLN A 92 12.30 26.64 -21.23
CA GLN A 92 12.72 28.03 -21.41
C GLN A 92 13.40 28.56 -20.15
N GLU A 93 13.07 27.98 -19.00
CA GLU A 93 13.63 28.33 -17.70
C GLU A 93 13.68 27.10 -16.81
N ILE A 94 14.81 26.90 -16.13
CA ILE A 94 14.94 25.91 -15.06
C ILE A 94 15.44 26.60 -13.80
N GLU A 95 14.72 26.37 -12.71
CA GLU A 95 15.13 26.76 -11.36
C GLU A 95 15.40 25.51 -10.54
N ILE A 96 16.57 25.48 -9.88
CA ILE A 96 16.97 24.38 -9.00
C ILE A 96 16.53 24.72 -7.58
N TYR A 97 15.62 23.93 -7.02
CA TYR A 97 15.20 24.06 -5.62
C TYR A 97 16.14 23.33 -4.65
N GLY A 98 16.76 22.25 -5.11
CA GLY A 98 17.74 21.52 -4.30
C GLY A 98 18.51 20.52 -5.13
N LEU A 99 19.83 20.57 -5.00
CA LEU A 99 20.72 19.56 -5.58
C LEU A 99 20.64 18.26 -4.77
N CYS A 100 21.05 17.15 -5.38
CA CYS A 100 21.11 15.85 -4.74
C CYS A 100 22.56 15.43 -4.50
N PRO A 101 22.93 15.08 -3.26
CA PRO A 101 24.30 14.65 -2.97
C PRO A 101 24.57 13.25 -3.56
N SER A 102 25.84 12.95 -3.78
CA SER A 102 26.28 11.70 -4.42
C SER A 102 26.00 10.44 -3.58
N ASP A 103 25.83 10.60 -2.28
CA ASP A 103 25.50 9.54 -1.31
C ASP A 103 24.00 9.26 -1.19
N TYR A 104 23.15 9.91 -2.01
CA TYR A 104 21.71 9.65 -2.02
C TYR A 104 21.41 8.15 -2.23
N PRO A 105 20.71 7.46 -1.30
CA PRO A 105 20.62 6.00 -1.30
C PRO A 105 19.81 5.41 -2.47
N MET A 106 18.87 6.19 -3.04
CA MET A 106 18.02 5.75 -4.17
C MET A 106 18.62 6.21 -5.52
N GLN A 107 19.92 6.00 -5.71
CA GLN A 107 20.56 6.23 -7.01
C GLN A 107 19.88 5.45 -8.14
N LYS A 108 20.11 5.85 -9.39
CA LYS A 108 19.63 5.13 -10.59
C LYS A 108 20.40 3.82 -10.84
N LYS A 109 20.36 2.90 -9.86
CA LYS A 109 20.89 1.53 -9.89
C LYS A 109 19.82 0.60 -9.31
N GLY A 110 19.80 -0.67 -9.68
CA GLY A 110 18.90 -1.63 -9.03
C GLY A 110 19.24 -1.76 -7.55
N GLN A 111 18.26 -1.61 -6.66
CA GLN A 111 18.38 -1.91 -5.23
C GLN A 111 17.51 -3.11 -4.86
N SER A 112 17.95 -3.89 -3.87
CA SER A 112 17.10 -4.93 -3.28
C SER A 112 16.02 -4.32 -2.37
N PHE A 113 14.96 -5.07 -2.09
CA PHE A 113 13.92 -4.64 -1.15
C PHE A 113 14.45 -4.54 0.28
N GLU A 114 15.41 -5.39 0.66
CA GLU A 114 16.11 -5.34 1.95
C GLU A 114 16.80 -3.99 2.15
N TYR A 115 17.55 -3.55 1.13
CA TYR A 115 18.23 -2.25 1.17
C TYR A 115 17.22 -1.09 1.21
N MET A 116 16.17 -1.14 0.40
CA MET A 116 15.13 -0.12 0.42
C MET A 116 14.39 -0.03 1.76
N ARG A 117 14.23 -1.14 2.49
CA ARG A 117 13.63 -1.15 3.85
C ARG A 117 14.48 -0.37 4.87
N GLN A 118 15.82 -0.39 4.76
CA GLN A 118 16.70 0.40 5.63
C GLN A 118 16.51 1.92 5.45
N TYR A 119 16.07 2.35 4.26
CA TYR A 119 15.78 3.75 3.93
C TYR A 119 14.29 3.96 3.62
N ALA A 120 13.42 3.48 4.51
CA ALA A 120 11.97 3.54 4.32
C ALA A 120 11.43 4.97 4.06
N HIS A 121 12.07 5.98 4.65
CA HIS A 121 11.74 7.40 4.42
C HIS A 121 12.09 7.89 3.00
N MET A 122 13.02 7.24 2.29
CA MET A 122 13.42 7.59 0.92
C MET A 122 12.82 6.67 -0.15
N ARG A 123 12.53 5.39 0.17
CA ARG A 123 12.05 4.42 -0.83
C ARG A 123 10.75 4.84 -1.52
N LEU A 124 9.95 5.71 -0.89
CA LEU A 124 8.74 6.31 -1.46
C LEU A 124 8.99 7.03 -2.79
N ARG A 125 10.23 7.42 -3.05
CA ARG A 125 10.66 8.05 -4.30
C ARG A 125 11.05 7.04 -5.39
N THR A 126 10.92 5.74 -5.17
CA THR A 126 11.17 4.72 -6.21
C THR A 126 9.88 4.38 -6.96
N ASN A 127 10.01 3.83 -8.17
CA ASN A 127 8.84 3.45 -8.97
C ASN A 127 7.97 2.41 -8.25
N THR A 128 8.59 1.36 -7.69
CA THR A 128 7.88 0.27 -7.01
C THR A 128 7.08 0.76 -5.82
N PHE A 129 7.70 1.49 -4.89
CA PHE A 129 6.95 1.95 -3.72
C PHE A 129 5.99 3.09 -4.06
N GLY A 130 6.29 3.93 -5.04
CA GLY A 130 5.31 4.89 -5.56
C GLY A 130 4.02 4.19 -6.05
N ALA A 131 4.17 3.11 -6.83
CA ALA A 131 3.05 2.30 -7.30
C ALA A 131 2.29 1.64 -6.14
N VAL A 132 3.00 0.98 -5.23
CA VAL A 132 2.39 0.32 -4.05
C VAL A 132 1.57 1.30 -3.20
N PHE A 133 2.09 2.50 -2.93
CA PHE A 133 1.37 3.47 -2.10
C PHE A 133 0.20 4.16 -2.83
N ARG A 134 0.28 4.37 -4.15
CA ARG A 134 -0.88 4.83 -4.94
C ARG A 134 -1.98 3.77 -5.02
N ILE A 135 -1.61 2.49 -5.16
CA ILE A 135 -2.57 1.38 -5.09
C ILE A 135 -3.18 1.30 -3.69
N ARG A 136 -2.37 1.35 -2.62
CA ARG A 136 -2.87 1.34 -1.23
C ARG A 136 -3.86 2.49 -0.97
N HIS A 137 -3.59 3.67 -1.48
CA HIS A 137 -4.54 4.79 -1.43
C HIS A 137 -5.86 4.45 -2.13
N ASN A 138 -5.80 3.92 -3.36
CA ASN A 138 -7.00 3.52 -4.09
C ASN A 138 -7.78 2.41 -3.39
N MET A 139 -7.10 1.46 -2.73
CA MET A 139 -7.77 0.45 -1.92
C MET A 139 -8.53 1.08 -0.75
N ALA A 140 -7.95 2.06 -0.06
CA ALA A 140 -8.67 2.76 1.00
C ALA A 140 -9.91 3.50 0.47
N ILE A 141 -9.81 4.14 -0.71
CA ILE A 141 -10.96 4.77 -1.37
C ILE A 141 -12.02 3.74 -1.77
N ALA A 142 -11.61 2.61 -2.37
CA ALA A 142 -12.51 1.53 -2.77
C ALA A 142 -13.30 0.99 -1.58
N VAL A 143 -12.61 0.71 -0.47
CA VAL A 143 -13.20 0.21 0.77
C VAL A 143 -14.25 1.17 1.31
N HIS A 144 -13.90 2.44 1.49
CA HIS A 144 -14.85 3.45 1.98
C HIS A 144 -16.04 3.62 1.05
N ARG A 145 -15.79 3.62 -0.26
CA ARG A 145 -16.83 3.80 -1.25
C ARG A 145 -17.79 2.61 -1.30
N TYR A 146 -17.26 1.39 -1.26
CA TYR A 146 -18.05 0.16 -1.20
C TYR A 146 -19.03 0.21 -0.05
N PHE A 147 -18.53 0.33 1.18
CA PHE A 147 -19.37 0.32 2.36
C PHE A 147 -20.37 1.49 2.38
N HIS A 148 -19.97 2.69 1.93
CA HIS A 148 -20.88 3.82 1.81
C HIS A 148 -22.03 3.56 0.82
N GLU A 149 -21.72 3.03 -0.37
CA GLU A 149 -22.71 2.74 -1.41
C GLU A 149 -23.65 1.59 -1.01
N HIS A 150 -23.23 0.72 -0.08
CA HIS A 150 -24.02 -0.39 0.47
C HIS A 150 -24.72 -0.05 1.81
N GLY A 151 -24.69 1.23 2.23
CA GLY A 151 -25.47 1.71 3.38
C GLY A 151 -24.84 1.44 4.75
N PHE A 152 -23.56 1.08 4.82
CA PHE A 152 -22.83 0.91 6.07
C PHE A 152 -22.37 2.24 6.66
N TYR A 153 -22.23 2.30 7.98
CA TYR A 153 -21.64 3.43 8.68
C TYR A 153 -20.18 3.15 9.06
N TYR A 154 -19.31 4.12 8.78
CA TYR A 154 -17.92 4.08 9.26
C TYR A 154 -17.89 4.29 10.77
N PHE A 155 -17.57 3.24 11.52
CA PHE A 155 -17.63 3.23 12.97
C PHE A 155 -16.22 3.21 13.58
N HIS A 156 -15.91 4.23 14.39
CA HIS A 156 -14.61 4.34 15.04
C HIS A 156 -14.63 3.63 16.39
N THR A 157 -13.97 2.48 16.45
CA THR A 157 -13.79 1.69 17.66
C THR A 157 -12.57 2.17 18.46
N PRO A 158 -12.54 1.97 19.79
CA PRO A 158 -11.45 2.42 20.63
C PRO A 158 -10.16 1.63 20.37
N ILE A 159 -9.03 2.32 20.31
CA ILE A 159 -7.70 1.70 20.14
C ILE A 159 -7.10 1.26 21.48
N ILE A 160 -7.30 2.06 22.53
CA ILE A 160 -6.89 1.69 23.88
C ILE A 160 -8.03 0.91 24.51
N THR A 161 -7.74 -0.31 24.96
CA THR A 161 -8.75 -1.23 25.49
C THR A 161 -8.29 -1.88 26.79
N ALA A 162 -9.26 -2.32 27.60
CA ALA A 162 -9.04 -3.22 28.73
C ALA A 162 -9.57 -4.64 28.42
N SER A 163 -10.05 -4.87 27.20
CA SER A 163 -10.54 -6.15 26.70
C SER A 163 -9.49 -6.79 25.80
N ASP A 164 -9.39 -8.12 25.87
CA ASP A 164 -8.65 -8.93 24.91
C ASP A 164 -9.67 -9.56 23.96
N ALA A 165 -10.03 -8.83 22.90
CA ALA A 165 -11.15 -9.16 22.01
C ALA A 165 -11.08 -10.58 21.43
N GLU A 166 -9.87 -11.04 21.06
CA GLU A 166 -9.64 -12.35 20.45
C GLU A 166 -9.21 -13.42 21.47
N GLY A 167 -8.85 -13.03 22.71
CA GLY A 167 -8.38 -13.95 23.75
C GLY A 167 -7.11 -14.74 23.39
N ALA A 168 -6.40 -14.32 22.34
CA ALA A 168 -5.47 -15.16 21.60
C ALA A 168 -4.01 -14.65 21.58
N GLY A 169 -3.73 -13.44 22.09
CA GLY A 169 -2.46 -12.77 21.79
C GLY A 169 -1.76 -12.08 22.95
N GLU A 170 -0.44 -11.91 22.78
CA GLU A 170 0.32 -10.91 23.53
C GLU A 170 -0.11 -9.51 23.04
N MET A 171 -0.57 -8.65 23.95
CA MET A 171 -0.99 -7.27 23.64
C MET A 171 0.04 -6.26 24.12
N PHE A 172 0.23 -5.15 23.39
CA PHE A 172 1.08 -4.05 23.85
C PHE A 172 0.39 -3.29 24.98
N GLN A 173 1.01 -3.26 26.16
CA GLN A 173 0.49 -2.49 27.29
C GLN A 173 0.64 -0.99 27.05
N VAL A 174 -0.42 -0.24 27.36
CA VAL A 174 -0.44 1.24 27.37
C VAL A 174 -0.51 1.69 28.81
N THR A 175 0.51 2.41 29.28
CA THR A 175 0.64 2.85 30.67
C THR A 175 1.31 4.21 30.77
N THR A 176 0.94 4.98 31.78
CA THR A 176 1.63 6.22 32.19
C THR A 176 2.44 6.05 33.47
N LEU A 177 2.46 4.85 34.05
CA LEU A 177 3.24 4.56 35.24
C LEU A 177 4.74 4.74 34.98
N ASP A 178 5.44 5.26 35.97
CA ASP A 178 6.90 5.29 35.98
C ASP A 178 7.45 3.87 36.20
N LEU A 179 7.99 3.28 35.13
CA LEU A 179 8.50 1.90 35.14
C LEU A 179 9.70 1.72 36.08
N ASP A 180 10.51 2.74 36.31
CA ASP A 180 11.63 2.67 37.26
C ASP A 180 11.11 2.63 38.70
N ARG A 181 10.08 3.41 39.00
CA ARG A 181 9.39 3.36 40.30
C ARG A 181 8.71 2.02 40.51
N VAL A 182 7.99 1.52 39.50
CA VAL A 182 7.34 0.20 39.54
C VAL A 182 8.38 -0.88 39.82
N ALA A 183 9.49 -0.89 39.07
CA ALA A 183 10.57 -1.85 39.24
C ALA A 183 11.18 -1.83 40.66
N LYS A 184 11.34 -0.65 41.27
CA LYS A 184 11.82 -0.51 42.67
C LYS A 184 10.82 -1.03 43.69
N SER A 185 9.53 -0.78 43.48
CA SER A 185 8.47 -1.19 44.40
C SER A 185 8.09 -2.67 44.26
N GLY A 186 8.36 -3.29 43.11
CA GLY A 186 7.96 -4.64 42.77
C GLY A 186 6.45 -4.85 42.59
N THR A 187 5.64 -3.79 42.70
CA THR A 187 4.17 -3.86 42.63
C THR A 187 3.67 -2.92 41.54
N VAL A 188 2.75 -3.39 40.71
CA VAL A 188 2.08 -2.56 39.70
C VAL A 188 0.75 -2.06 40.28
N GLU A 189 0.64 -0.77 40.55
CA GLU A 189 -0.57 -0.12 41.09
C GLU A 189 -1.47 0.36 39.93
N TYR A 190 -2.18 -0.54 39.26
CA TYR A 190 -2.99 -0.20 38.08
C TYR A 190 -4.11 0.80 38.36
N GLU A 191 -4.60 0.88 39.59
CA GLU A 191 -5.60 1.86 40.05
C GLU A 191 -5.06 3.29 39.99
N LYS A 192 -3.73 3.46 39.95
CA LYS A 192 -3.04 4.74 39.81
C LYS A 192 -2.57 5.02 38.39
N ASP A 193 -2.76 4.09 37.46
CA ASP A 193 -2.50 4.34 36.04
C ASP A 193 -3.58 5.25 35.45
N PHE A 194 -3.37 5.77 34.25
CA PHE A 194 -4.20 6.81 33.64
C PHE A 194 -5.69 6.44 33.58
N PHE A 195 -6.01 5.19 33.24
CA PHE A 195 -7.38 4.67 33.12
C PHE A 195 -7.88 3.97 34.40
N GLY A 196 -7.09 3.99 35.49
CA GLY A 196 -7.41 3.32 36.76
C GLY A 196 -7.51 1.79 36.66
N LYS A 197 -7.01 1.20 35.57
CA LYS A 197 -6.95 -0.24 35.31
C LYS A 197 -5.87 -0.53 34.27
N LYS A 198 -5.51 -1.81 34.11
CA LYS A 198 -4.60 -2.25 33.03
C LYS A 198 -5.26 -2.00 31.66
N THR A 199 -4.51 -1.38 30.76
CA THR A 199 -4.93 -1.11 29.39
C THR A 199 -3.85 -1.50 28.39
N SER A 200 -4.29 -1.81 27.16
CA SER A 200 -3.47 -2.27 26.05
C SER A 200 -3.92 -1.63 24.74
N LEU A 201 -3.11 -1.77 23.69
CA LEU A 201 -3.53 -1.51 22.32
C LEU A 201 -4.36 -2.69 21.80
N THR A 202 -5.46 -2.40 21.12
CA THR A 202 -6.41 -3.42 20.67
C THR A 202 -5.85 -4.31 19.56
N VAL A 203 -6.25 -5.58 19.60
CA VAL A 203 -5.99 -6.57 18.53
C VAL A 203 -7.08 -6.53 17.45
N SER A 204 -8.30 -6.10 17.81
CA SER A 204 -9.49 -6.05 16.95
C SER A 204 -10.52 -5.06 17.50
N GLY A 205 -11.30 -4.43 16.62
CA GLY A 205 -12.45 -3.61 16.98
C GLY A 205 -13.79 -4.36 16.97
N GLN A 206 -13.77 -5.68 16.74
CA GLN A 206 -14.96 -6.50 16.50
C GLN A 206 -16.02 -6.36 17.60
N LEU A 207 -15.65 -6.51 18.88
CA LEU A 207 -16.62 -6.48 19.98
C LEU A 207 -17.37 -5.14 20.08
N GLU A 208 -16.67 -4.02 19.87
CA GLU A 208 -17.31 -2.71 19.79
C GLU A 208 -18.09 -2.52 18.48
N GLY A 209 -17.65 -3.15 17.39
CA GLY A 209 -18.36 -3.24 16.11
C GLY A 209 -19.73 -3.91 16.25
N GLU A 210 -19.81 -5.02 16.97
CA GLU A 210 -21.08 -5.72 17.26
C GLU A 210 -22.07 -4.78 17.96
N LEU A 211 -21.62 -4.03 18.98
CA LEU A 211 -22.45 -3.01 19.63
C LEU A 211 -22.93 -1.95 18.64
N GLY A 212 -22.05 -1.49 17.75
CA GLY A 212 -22.38 -0.56 16.67
C GLY A 212 -23.44 -1.11 15.71
N ALA A 213 -23.32 -2.37 15.29
CA ALA A 213 -24.27 -3.04 14.40
C ALA A 213 -25.67 -3.14 15.03
N THR A 214 -25.76 -3.43 16.34
CA THR A 214 -27.07 -3.45 17.03
C THR A 214 -27.79 -2.09 17.06
N ALA A 215 -27.06 -0.98 16.88
CA ALA A 215 -27.61 0.37 16.90
C ALA A 215 -27.82 0.96 15.49
N LEU A 216 -26.94 0.62 14.54
CA LEU A 216 -26.87 1.23 13.22
C LEU A 216 -27.21 0.27 12.07
N GLY A 217 -27.49 -1.00 12.38
CA GLY A 217 -27.79 -2.05 11.41
C GLY A 217 -26.53 -2.63 10.77
N ALA A 218 -25.75 -1.79 10.07
CA ALA A 218 -24.52 -2.21 9.40
C ALA A 218 -23.40 -1.18 9.63
N VAL A 219 -22.27 -1.64 10.14
CA VAL A 219 -21.09 -0.81 10.42
C VAL A 219 -19.85 -1.44 9.83
N TYR A 220 -18.79 -0.65 9.65
CA TYR A 220 -17.45 -1.19 9.44
C TYR A 220 -16.42 -0.35 10.16
N THR A 221 -15.40 -1.01 10.70
CA THR A 221 -14.19 -0.35 11.18
C THR A 221 -13.17 -0.26 10.04
N PHE A 222 -12.29 0.72 10.13
CA PHE A 222 -11.08 0.81 9.33
C PHE A 222 -10.06 1.57 10.16
N GLY A 223 -9.20 0.83 10.86
CA GLY A 223 -8.31 1.38 11.87
C GLY A 223 -7.06 0.52 12.11
N PRO A 224 -6.08 1.07 12.84
CA PRO A 224 -4.89 0.32 13.20
C PRO A 224 -5.18 -0.70 14.30
N THR A 225 -4.56 -1.87 14.20
CA THR A 225 -4.55 -2.89 15.26
C THR A 225 -3.14 -3.42 15.49
N PHE A 226 -2.93 -4.05 16.64
CA PHE A 226 -1.61 -4.32 17.16
C PHE A 226 -1.51 -5.73 17.71
N ARG A 227 -0.42 -6.44 17.39
CA ARG A 227 -0.11 -7.77 17.94
C ARG A 227 1.33 -7.76 18.47
N ALA A 228 1.51 -8.11 19.75
CA ALA A 228 2.81 -8.08 20.41
C ALA A 228 3.56 -9.41 20.36
N GLU A 229 3.03 -10.40 19.63
CA GLU A 229 3.70 -11.68 19.42
C GLU A 229 5.11 -11.49 18.86
N ASN A 230 6.08 -12.21 19.43
CA ASN A 230 7.46 -12.21 18.94
C ASN A 230 7.61 -13.04 17.64
N SER A 231 7.03 -12.53 16.55
CA SER A 231 6.93 -13.20 15.26
C SER A 231 7.64 -12.40 14.17
N ASN A 232 8.84 -12.84 13.77
CA ASN A 232 9.62 -12.21 12.71
C ASN A 232 9.52 -13.01 11.41
N THR A 233 8.38 -12.89 10.72
CA THR A 233 8.13 -13.55 9.43
C THR A 233 7.92 -12.52 8.31
N PRO A 234 8.01 -12.90 7.03
CA PRO A 234 7.75 -11.99 5.92
C PRO A 234 6.30 -11.46 5.82
N ARG A 235 5.37 -11.99 6.64
CA ARG A 235 3.94 -11.70 6.55
C ARG A 235 3.36 -11.05 7.83
N HIS A 236 4.11 -11.00 8.92
CA HIS A 236 3.62 -10.44 10.19
C HIS A 236 4.15 -9.02 10.41
N LEU A 237 3.28 -8.17 10.96
CA LEU A 237 3.59 -6.84 11.43
C LEU A 237 3.02 -6.69 12.84
N ALA A 238 3.74 -5.98 13.70
CA ALA A 238 3.26 -5.66 15.05
C ALA A 238 2.18 -4.57 15.05
N GLU A 239 2.15 -3.75 14.00
CA GLU A 239 1.14 -2.72 13.72
C GLU A 239 0.66 -2.89 12.28
N PHE A 240 -0.64 -3.05 12.09
CA PHE A 240 -1.27 -3.18 10.78
C PHE A 240 -2.66 -2.55 10.80
N TRP A 241 -3.36 -2.56 9.67
CA TRP A 241 -4.68 -1.96 9.55
C TRP A 241 -5.69 -3.05 9.23
N MET A 242 -6.80 -3.07 9.96
CA MET A 242 -7.92 -3.96 9.70
C MET A 242 -9.13 -3.20 9.20
N ILE A 243 -9.95 -3.93 8.45
CA ILE A 243 -11.25 -3.51 7.95
C ILE A 243 -12.22 -4.57 8.47
N GLU A 244 -13.11 -4.19 9.37
CA GLU A 244 -13.95 -5.14 10.11
C GLU A 244 -15.42 -4.72 9.95
N PRO A 245 -16.14 -5.25 8.94
CA PRO A 245 -17.58 -5.05 8.81
C PRO A 245 -18.35 -5.89 9.84
N GLU A 246 -19.42 -5.32 10.39
CA GLU A 246 -20.37 -5.99 11.27
C GLU A 246 -21.80 -5.64 10.88
N VAL A 247 -22.67 -6.64 10.74
CA VAL A 247 -24.03 -6.48 10.20
C VAL A 247 -25.05 -7.25 11.03
N ALA A 248 -26.03 -6.53 11.55
CA ALA A 248 -27.14 -7.12 12.28
C ALA A 248 -28.02 -7.97 11.35
N PHE A 249 -28.50 -9.10 11.87
CA PHE A 249 -29.38 -10.05 11.16
C PHE A 249 -28.74 -10.77 9.96
N MET A 250 -27.42 -10.69 9.79
CA MET A 250 -26.68 -11.40 8.73
C MET A 250 -26.31 -12.81 9.19
N GLU A 251 -26.62 -13.80 8.35
CA GLU A 251 -26.23 -15.19 8.56
C GLU A 251 -24.96 -15.55 7.76
N GLN A 252 -24.37 -16.72 8.02
CA GLN A 252 -23.08 -17.12 7.47
C GLN A 252 -23.02 -17.12 5.93
N GLU A 253 -24.07 -17.57 5.24
CA GLU A 253 -24.09 -17.58 3.76
C GLU A 253 -24.09 -16.16 3.16
N GLU A 254 -24.81 -15.24 3.81
CA GLU A 254 -24.87 -13.83 3.42
C GLU A 254 -23.55 -13.11 3.72
N LEU A 255 -22.86 -13.51 4.80
CA LEU A 255 -21.51 -13.02 5.10
C LEU A 255 -20.52 -13.44 4.00
N MET A 256 -20.56 -14.70 3.55
CA MET A 256 -19.71 -15.15 2.43
C MET A 256 -20.05 -14.43 1.12
N ASP A 257 -21.32 -14.10 0.87
CA ASP A 257 -21.73 -13.27 -0.27
C ASP A 257 -21.11 -11.86 -0.18
N LEU A 258 -21.19 -11.24 1.01
CA LEU A 258 -20.60 -9.92 1.28
C LEU A 258 -19.08 -9.92 1.09
N GLU A 259 -18.38 -10.93 1.63
CA GLU A 259 -16.92 -11.06 1.53
C GLU A 259 -16.47 -11.19 0.07
N GLU A 260 -17.13 -12.06 -0.71
CA GLU A 260 -16.81 -12.25 -2.12
C GLU A 260 -17.08 -10.98 -2.94
N ASP A 261 -18.23 -10.35 -2.76
CA ASP A 261 -18.59 -9.12 -3.46
C ASP A 261 -17.64 -7.95 -3.12
N PHE A 262 -17.33 -7.77 -1.84
CA PHE A 262 -16.40 -6.74 -1.37
C PHE A 262 -14.98 -6.90 -1.95
N ILE A 263 -14.45 -8.13 -1.91
CA ILE A 263 -13.11 -8.42 -2.47
C ILE A 263 -13.11 -8.16 -3.97
N LYS A 264 -14.11 -8.67 -4.70
CA LYS A 264 -14.23 -8.46 -6.15
C LYS A 264 -14.37 -6.98 -6.51
N TYR A 265 -15.15 -6.23 -5.74
CA TYR A 265 -15.28 -4.79 -5.92
C TYR A 265 -13.93 -4.08 -5.79
N CYS A 266 -13.15 -4.38 -4.75
CA CYS A 266 -11.83 -3.79 -4.54
C CYS A 266 -10.83 -4.16 -5.64
N VAL A 267 -10.82 -5.42 -6.09
CA VAL A 267 -9.96 -5.87 -7.18
C VAL A 267 -10.33 -5.18 -8.50
N ASN A 268 -11.62 -5.11 -8.82
CA ASN A 268 -12.10 -4.41 -10.01
C ASN A 268 -11.78 -2.90 -9.96
N TRP A 269 -11.87 -2.29 -8.77
CA TRP A 269 -11.42 -0.92 -8.54
C TRP A 269 -9.95 -0.74 -8.88
N ALA A 270 -9.07 -1.65 -8.42
CA ALA A 270 -7.64 -1.62 -8.74
C ALA A 270 -7.39 -1.73 -10.24
N LEU A 271 -8.01 -2.71 -10.91
CA LEU A 271 -7.88 -2.94 -12.35
C LEU A 271 -8.28 -1.70 -13.18
N THR A 272 -9.30 -0.97 -12.71
CA THR A 272 -9.81 0.22 -13.40
C THR A 272 -9.00 1.49 -13.07
N ASN A 273 -8.68 1.73 -11.80
CA ASN A 273 -8.14 3.01 -11.32
C ASN A 273 -6.62 3.02 -11.11
N CYS A 274 -5.96 1.86 -11.18
CA CYS A 274 -4.52 1.73 -10.94
C CYS A 274 -3.77 1.11 -12.12
N LYS A 275 -4.33 1.15 -13.32
CA LYS A 275 -3.80 0.45 -14.52
C LYS A 275 -2.29 0.65 -14.74
N ASP A 276 -1.83 1.90 -14.79
CA ASP A 276 -0.39 2.20 -15.02
C ASP A 276 0.52 1.61 -13.92
N ASP A 277 0.06 1.63 -12.67
CA ASP A 277 0.81 1.09 -11.53
C ASP A 277 0.80 -0.45 -11.53
N LEU A 278 -0.33 -1.07 -11.85
CA LEU A 278 -0.47 -2.52 -12.00
C LEU A 278 0.34 -3.05 -13.16
N GLU A 279 0.32 -2.39 -14.33
CA GLU A 279 1.13 -2.77 -15.48
C GLU A 279 2.63 -2.76 -15.15
N PHE A 280 3.08 -1.74 -14.41
CA PHE A 280 4.47 -1.70 -13.94
C PHE A 280 4.79 -2.86 -13.00
N LEU A 281 3.97 -3.11 -11.99
CA LEU A 281 4.19 -4.21 -11.05
C LEU A 281 4.12 -5.57 -11.74
N ASN A 282 3.23 -5.72 -12.71
CA ASN A 282 3.12 -6.93 -13.53
C ASN A 282 4.42 -7.18 -14.30
N ASN A 283 4.95 -6.15 -14.96
CA ASN A 283 6.15 -6.29 -15.78
C ASN A 283 7.42 -6.48 -14.96
N MET A 284 7.50 -5.86 -13.77
CA MET A 284 8.74 -5.77 -13.00
C MET A 284 8.82 -6.73 -11.81
N ILE A 285 7.69 -7.17 -11.25
CA ILE A 285 7.63 -7.95 -10.00
C ILE A 285 7.03 -9.32 -10.25
N ASP A 286 5.82 -9.39 -10.80
CA ASP A 286 5.10 -10.63 -11.02
C ASP A 286 4.29 -10.58 -12.31
N LYS A 287 4.71 -11.34 -13.34
CA LYS A 287 4.12 -11.32 -14.68
C LYS A 287 2.69 -11.88 -14.74
N SER A 288 2.26 -12.61 -13.72
CA SER A 288 0.89 -13.13 -13.60
C SER A 288 -0.02 -12.26 -12.72
N LEU A 289 0.46 -11.12 -12.22
CA LEU A 289 -0.30 -10.26 -11.31
C LEU A 289 -1.67 -9.87 -11.89
N ILE A 290 -1.69 -9.29 -13.10
CA ILE A 290 -2.95 -8.82 -13.71
C ILE A 290 -3.86 -10.00 -14.03
N GLU A 291 -3.31 -11.09 -14.55
CA GLU A 291 -4.07 -12.31 -14.85
C GLU A 291 -4.74 -12.89 -13.60
N THR A 292 -4.01 -12.90 -12.47
CA THR A 292 -4.53 -13.34 -11.17
C THR A 292 -5.64 -12.41 -10.66
N LEU A 293 -5.47 -11.10 -10.77
CA LEU A 293 -6.52 -10.15 -10.38
C LEU A 293 -7.78 -10.29 -11.25
N GLU A 294 -7.60 -10.51 -12.55
CA GLU A 294 -8.71 -10.77 -13.46
C GLU A 294 -9.42 -12.09 -13.15
N SER A 295 -8.70 -13.16 -12.78
CA SER A 295 -9.33 -14.44 -12.42
C SER A 295 -10.16 -14.31 -11.14
N VAL A 296 -9.66 -13.58 -10.12
CA VAL A 296 -10.39 -13.29 -8.88
C VAL A 296 -11.74 -12.62 -9.16
N VAL A 297 -11.83 -11.72 -10.15
CA VAL A 297 -13.10 -11.07 -10.52
C VAL A 297 -14.01 -12.01 -11.32
N LYS A 298 -13.45 -12.81 -12.22
CA LYS A 298 -14.20 -13.65 -13.16
C LYS A 298 -14.77 -14.92 -12.51
N GLU A 299 -14.04 -15.51 -11.57
CA GLU A 299 -14.37 -16.81 -10.98
C GLU A 299 -15.21 -16.64 -9.71
N SER A 300 -16.14 -17.56 -9.46
CA SER A 300 -16.86 -17.62 -8.18
C SER A 300 -16.01 -18.28 -7.11
N PHE A 301 -16.06 -17.76 -5.88
CA PHE A 301 -15.28 -18.35 -4.79
C PHE A 301 -15.88 -19.68 -4.37
N VAL A 302 -15.02 -20.71 -4.29
CA VAL A 302 -15.45 -22.04 -3.87
C VAL A 302 -15.73 -22.03 -2.37
N ARG A 303 -16.98 -22.32 -1.98
CA ARG A 303 -17.36 -22.56 -0.59
C ARG A 303 -17.08 -24.01 -0.24
N LEU A 304 -16.12 -24.22 0.64
CA LEU A 304 -15.67 -25.55 1.04
C LEU A 304 -15.79 -25.69 2.55
N THR A 305 -16.45 -26.74 3.02
CA THR A 305 -16.46 -26.99 4.46
C THR A 305 -15.07 -27.42 4.93
N TYR A 306 -14.72 -27.08 6.17
CA TYR A 306 -13.48 -27.54 6.80
C TYR A 306 -13.26 -29.07 6.63
N THR A 307 -14.32 -29.85 6.82
CA THR A 307 -14.29 -31.31 6.70
C THR A 307 -13.92 -31.76 5.28
N GLU A 308 -14.41 -31.10 4.24
CA GLU A 308 -14.06 -31.40 2.86
C GLU A 308 -12.62 -30.97 2.54
N GLY A 309 -12.19 -29.81 3.04
CA GLY A 309 -10.80 -29.36 2.93
C GLY A 309 -9.81 -30.37 3.51
N ILE A 310 -10.09 -30.89 4.72
CA ILE A 310 -9.28 -31.95 5.33
C ILE A 310 -9.25 -33.22 4.46
N LYS A 311 -10.39 -33.65 3.90
CA LYS A 311 -10.44 -34.83 3.02
C LYS A 311 -9.56 -34.65 1.78
N ILE A 312 -9.62 -33.49 1.13
CA ILE A 312 -8.77 -33.17 -0.03
C ILE A 312 -7.30 -33.25 0.34
N LEU A 313 -6.92 -32.71 1.50
CA LEU A 313 -5.53 -32.76 1.98
C LEU A 313 -5.09 -34.19 2.32
N GLU A 314 -5.93 -34.99 2.96
CA GLU A 314 -5.64 -36.40 3.25
C GLU A 314 -5.50 -37.23 1.97
N GLU A 315 -6.35 -36.97 0.96
CA GLU A 315 -6.26 -37.60 -0.36
C GLU A 315 -4.97 -37.20 -1.08
N ALA A 316 -4.56 -35.93 -1.01
CA ALA A 316 -3.29 -35.46 -1.54
C ALA A 316 -2.10 -36.19 -0.88
N VAL A 317 -2.13 -36.35 0.45
CA VAL A 317 -1.10 -37.12 1.19
C VAL A 317 -1.08 -38.59 0.75
N LYS A 318 -2.25 -39.22 0.60
CA LYS A 318 -2.36 -40.60 0.08
C LYS A 318 -1.82 -40.72 -1.35
N ALA A 319 -2.00 -39.69 -2.17
CA ALA A 319 -1.46 -39.60 -3.52
C ALA A 319 0.05 -39.26 -3.56
N GLY A 320 0.71 -39.13 -2.39
CA GLY A 320 2.15 -38.95 -2.27
C GLY A 320 2.61 -37.50 -2.10
N ARG A 321 1.69 -36.53 -1.94
CA ARG A 321 2.04 -35.15 -1.57
C ARG A 321 2.69 -35.16 -0.18
N LYS A 322 3.82 -34.46 -0.06
CA LYS A 322 4.48 -34.22 1.23
C LYS A 322 4.28 -32.76 1.61
N PHE A 323 3.67 -32.55 2.76
CA PHE A 323 3.57 -31.25 3.42
C PHE A 323 4.67 -31.14 4.47
N GLU A 324 5.19 -29.94 4.69
CA GLU A 324 6.18 -29.67 5.74
C GLU A 324 5.54 -29.85 7.13
N PHE A 325 4.32 -29.35 7.29
CA PHE A 325 3.45 -29.54 8.44
C PHE A 325 2.54 -30.75 8.17
N PRO A 326 2.65 -31.85 8.92
CA PRO A 326 1.85 -33.03 8.64
C PRO A 326 0.35 -32.77 8.81
N VAL A 327 -0.46 -33.24 7.86
CA VAL A 327 -1.92 -33.33 8.00
C VAL A 327 -2.24 -34.39 9.03
N LYS A 328 -2.56 -33.98 10.26
CA LYS A 328 -2.85 -34.85 11.41
C LYS A 328 -4.28 -35.38 11.42
N GLY A 329 -5.14 -34.86 10.55
CA GLY A 329 -6.55 -35.19 10.45
C GLY A 329 -7.47 -34.09 10.99
N TRP A 330 -8.75 -34.40 11.08
CA TRP A 330 -9.79 -33.47 11.48
C TRP A 330 -9.58 -32.90 12.90
N GLY A 331 -9.78 -31.60 13.06
CA GLY A 331 -9.59 -30.85 14.31
C GLY A 331 -8.25 -30.10 14.41
N MET A 332 -7.38 -30.18 13.40
CA MET A 332 -6.19 -29.34 13.30
C MET A 332 -6.46 -28.02 12.58
N ASP A 333 -5.73 -26.98 12.92
CA ASP A 333 -5.64 -25.78 12.09
C ASP A 333 -4.90 -26.05 10.78
N LEU A 334 -5.30 -25.33 9.74
CA LEU A 334 -4.62 -25.35 8.46
C LEU A 334 -3.39 -24.44 8.53
N SER A 335 -2.26 -24.92 8.02
CA SER A 335 -1.07 -24.10 7.83
C SER A 335 -1.19 -23.36 6.49
N SER A 336 -0.38 -22.32 6.30
CA SER A 336 -0.38 -21.58 5.03
C SER A 336 -0.04 -22.42 3.80
N GLU A 337 0.65 -23.56 3.93
CA GLU A 337 0.87 -24.46 2.79
C GLU A 337 -0.34 -25.36 2.48
N HIS A 338 -1.16 -25.68 3.48
CA HIS A 338 -2.42 -26.41 3.29
C HIS A 338 -3.42 -25.53 2.55
N GLU A 339 -3.58 -24.28 2.99
CA GLU A 339 -4.45 -23.28 2.35
C GLU A 339 -4.07 -23.05 0.89
N ARG A 340 -2.77 -22.85 0.62
CA ARG A 340 -2.24 -22.68 -0.75
C ARG A 340 -2.37 -23.91 -1.64
N TYR A 341 -2.63 -25.09 -1.09
CA TYR A 341 -2.89 -26.29 -1.88
C TYR A 341 -4.37 -26.40 -2.26
N LEU A 342 -5.26 -25.88 -1.41
CA LEU A 342 -6.70 -25.88 -1.64
C LEU A 342 -7.14 -24.84 -2.67
N VAL A 343 -6.42 -23.70 -2.74
CA VAL A 343 -6.62 -22.63 -3.72
C VAL A 343 -5.80 -22.89 -4.98
#